data_AF-E3JAB6-F1
#
_entry.id   AF-E3JAB6-F1
#
_cell.length_a   1.000
_cell.length_b   1.000
_cell.length_c   1.000
_cell.angle_alpha   90.00
_cell.angle_beta   90.00
_cell.angle_gamma   90.00
#
_symmetry.space_group_name_H-M   'P 1'
#
loop_
_entity.id
_entity.type
_entity.pdbx_description
1 polymer ?
#
loop_
_entity_poly.entity_id
_entity_poly.type
_entity_poly.pdbx_seq_one_letter_code
_entity_poly.pdbx_strand_id
1 'polypeptide(L)'
;MTRPDDAAGPTPGGPVPAGPAAGPTSPPPDPPRPGSAAAVPGGPGLTWWRRAGASSWLVPVLALVAGLVAGLLVRPTAPGWLAPYLPVAVVAALDALAGGLRAALERVFDDLVFVVSFLTNAGVAVALVAVGEQLGVGGALTTGVVVVFGIRIFTNATALRRHLFGV
;
A
#
# COMPACT_ATOMS: atom_id res chain seq x y z
N MET A 1 -62.76 -19.74 41.60
CA MET A 1 -63.55 -20.88 41.11
C MET A 1 -63.66 -20.73 39.59
N THR A 2 -62.99 -21.63 38.86
CA THR A 2 -63.20 -22.04 37.44
C THR A 2 -63.23 -20.99 36.29
N ARG A 3 -62.20 -21.06 35.43
CA ARG A 3 -62.24 -20.95 33.93
C ARG A 3 -63.50 -21.64 33.37
N PRO A 4 -64.05 -21.31 32.18
CA PRO A 4 -63.34 -21.41 30.88
C PRO A 4 -63.80 -20.43 29.75
N ASP A 5 -62.96 -20.33 28.70
CA ASP A 5 -63.25 -20.26 27.24
C ASP A 5 -64.27 -19.21 26.71
N ASP A 6 -64.21 -18.60 25.54
CA ASP A 6 -63.36 -18.62 24.35
C ASP A 6 -63.95 -17.53 23.41
N ALA A 7 -63.27 -17.26 22.30
CA ALA A 7 -63.84 -16.73 21.05
C ALA A 7 -64.05 -15.21 20.91
N ALA A 8 -63.06 -14.53 20.35
CA ALA A 8 -63.16 -13.88 19.03
C ALA A 8 -61.87 -13.08 18.72
N GLY A 9 -60.87 -13.74 18.14
CA GLY A 9 -59.79 -13.03 17.46
C GLY A 9 -60.35 -12.32 16.21
N PRO A 10 -59.89 -11.11 15.85
CA PRO A 10 -60.35 -10.43 14.66
C PRO A 10 -59.97 -11.24 13.40
N THR A 11 -60.96 -11.46 12.53
CA THR A 11 -60.84 -12.20 11.27
C THR A 11 -59.91 -11.46 10.28
N PRO A 12 -58.94 -12.15 9.64
CA PRO A 12 -58.10 -11.55 8.61
C PRO A 12 -58.86 -11.60 7.28
N GLY A 13 -59.46 -10.48 6.85
CA GLY A 13 -60.13 -10.48 5.54
C GLY A 13 -61.00 -9.28 5.17
N GLY A 14 -61.06 -8.22 5.98
CA GLY A 14 -61.74 -6.99 5.58
C GLY A 14 -60.88 -6.16 4.61
N PRO A 15 -61.42 -5.65 3.49
CA PRO A 15 -60.69 -4.72 2.63
C PRO A 15 -60.34 -3.45 3.42
N VAL A 16 -59.05 -3.15 3.48
CA VAL A 16 -58.52 -1.91 4.10
C VAL A 16 -58.98 -0.72 3.27
N PRO A 17 -59.58 0.34 3.85
CA PRO A 17 -59.97 1.52 3.09
C PRO A 17 -58.72 2.18 2.47
N ALA A 18 -58.77 2.43 1.17
CA ALA A 18 -57.70 3.12 0.46
C ALA A 18 -57.57 4.56 1.00
N GLY A 19 -56.41 4.86 1.60
CA GLY A 19 -56.06 6.22 2.01
C GLY A 19 -56.01 7.17 0.80
N PRO A 20 -56.11 8.49 1.03
CA PRO A 20 -56.12 9.48 -0.05
C PRO A 20 -54.85 9.36 -0.89
N ALA A 21 -55.02 9.30 -2.21
CA ALA A 21 -53.94 9.21 -3.18
C ALA A 21 -52.91 10.33 -2.91
N ALA A 22 -51.67 9.94 -2.63
CA ALA A 22 -50.56 10.87 -2.57
C ALA A 22 -50.50 11.63 -3.90
N GLY A 23 -50.62 12.96 -3.84
CA GLY A 23 -50.45 13.83 -5.01
C GLY A 23 -49.08 13.63 -5.65
N PRO A 24 -48.85 14.13 -6.87
CA PRO A 24 -47.60 13.92 -7.59
C PRO A 24 -46.44 14.42 -6.73
N THR A 25 -45.62 13.48 -6.26
CA THR A 25 -44.37 13.77 -5.57
C THR A 25 -43.50 14.55 -6.55
N SER A 26 -43.05 15.73 -6.12
CA SER A 26 -42.14 16.54 -6.93
C SER A 26 -40.94 15.67 -7.33
N PRO A 27 -40.46 15.74 -8.58
CA PRO A 27 -39.29 14.98 -8.98
C PRO A 27 -38.10 15.33 -8.05
N PRO A 28 -37.23 14.37 -7.74
CA PRO A 28 -36.04 14.62 -6.94
C PRO A 28 -35.22 15.75 -7.61
N PRO A 29 -34.57 16.63 -6.82
CA PRO A 29 -33.73 17.68 -7.38
C PRO A 29 -32.63 17.06 -8.25
N ASP A 30 -32.35 17.72 -9.39
CA ASP A 30 -31.32 17.25 -10.32
C ASP A 30 -29.96 17.13 -9.61
N PRO A 31 -29.15 16.11 -9.96
CA PRO A 31 -27.79 16.02 -9.47
C PRO A 31 -26.99 17.27 -9.89
N PRO A 32 -26.08 17.76 -9.04
CA PRO A 32 -25.25 18.91 -9.37
C PRO A 32 -24.49 18.65 -10.68
N ARG A 33 -24.54 19.61 -11.60
CA ARG A 33 -23.87 19.50 -12.90
C ARG A 33 -22.36 19.29 -12.69
N PRO A 34 -21.73 18.31 -13.36
CA PRO A 34 -20.28 18.19 -13.35
C PRO A 34 -19.68 19.46 -13.97
N GLY A 35 -19.14 20.35 -13.13
CA GLY A 35 -18.48 21.58 -13.58
C GLY A 35 -18.68 22.84 -12.71
N SER A 36 -19.54 22.82 -11.69
CA SER A 36 -19.74 24.00 -10.81
C SER A 36 -19.07 23.89 -9.44
N ALA A 37 -18.09 22.99 -9.27
CA ALA A 37 -17.21 23.02 -8.10
C ALA A 37 -16.37 24.30 -8.19
N ALA A 38 -16.70 25.26 -7.33
CA ALA A 38 -15.98 26.51 -7.17
C ALA A 38 -14.47 26.26 -7.19
N ALA A 39 -13.78 26.96 -8.10
CA ALA A 39 -12.32 27.02 -8.12
C ALA A 39 -11.84 27.49 -6.74
N VAL A 40 -11.24 26.59 -5.96
CA VAL A 40 -10.58 26.94 -4.71
C VAL A 40 -9.30 27.70 -5.08
N PRO A 41 -9.20 29.02 -4.81
CA PRO A 41 -8.02 29.79 -5.17
C PRO A 41 -6.98 29.64 -4.06
N GLY A 42 -5.79 29.14 -4.43
CA GLY A 42 -4.55 29.39 -3.69
C GLY A 42 -4.35 28.64 -2.37
N GLY A 43 -3.80 27.43 -2.44
CA GLY A 43 -3.00 26.86 -1.36
C GLY A 43 -1.51 26.90 -1.74
N PRO A 44 -0.61 27.54 -0.96
CA PRO A 44 0.81 27.43 -1.19
C PRO A 44 1.30 26.08 -0.62
N GLY A 45 1.95 25.27 -1.46
CA GLY A 45 2.80 24.18 -0.97
C GLY A 45 2.31 22.77 -1.24
N LEU A 46 2.21 22.39 -2.51
CA LEU A 46 2.65 21.05 -3.00
C LEU A 46 2.73 20.96 -4.53
N THR A 47 2.59 22.08 -5.26
CA THR A 47 2.54 22.06 -6.74
C THR A 47 3.92 22.07 -7.41
N TRP A 48 4.99 22.30 -6.65
CA TRP A 48 6.34 22.40 -7.18
C TRP A 48 6.99 21.04 -7.46
N TRP A 49 6.62 19.98 -6.74
CA TRP A 49 7.11 18.61 -6.98
C TRP A 49 6.54 18.01 -8.27
N ARG A 50 5.32 18.42 -8.66
CA ARG A 50 4.63 17.96 -9.87
C ARG A 50 5.25 18.50 -11.18
N ARG A 51 6.18 19.47 -11.07
CA ARG A 51 6.94 20.04 -12.20
C ARG A 51 8.36 19.49 -12.35
N ALA A 52 8.82 18.63 -11.46
CA ALA A 52 10.00 17.79 -11.70
C ALA A 52 9.64 16.62 -12.64
N GLY A 53 8.91 16.93 -13.71
CA GLY A 53 8.70 16.04 -14.84
C GLY A 53 9.89 16.17 -15.77
N ALA A 54 10.93 15.38 -15.54
CA ALA A 54 11.93 15.11 -16.56
C ALA A 54 12.09 13.59 -16.64
N SER A 55 11.55 13.03 -17.71
CA SER A 55 11.65 11.63 -18.13
C SER A 55 13.10 11.18 -18.17
N SER A 56 13.60 10.73 -17.03
CA SER A 56 14.93 10.14 -16.93
C SER A 56 14.85 8.98 -15.95
N TRP A 57 14.09 7.95 -16.35
CA TRP A 57 14.19 6.60 -15.75
C TRP A 57 15.66 6.15 -15.61
N LEU A 58 16.54 6.71 -16.44
CA LEU A 58 18.00 6.58 -16.33
C LEU A 58 18.56 7.02 -14.98
N VAL A 59 18.06 8.09 -14.34
CA VAL A 59 18.63 8.63 -13.10
C VAL A 59 18.52 7.66 -11.93
N PRO A 60 17.34 7.10 -11.58
CA PRO A 60 17.25 6.11 -10.50
C PRO A 60 17.99 4.81 -10.84
N VAL A 61 18.00 4.39 -12.11
CA VAL A 61 18.76 3.20 -12.55
C VAL A 61 20.27 3.43 -12.42
N LEU A 62 20.79 4.59 -12.85
CA LEU A 62 22.20 4.93 -12.73
C LEU A 62 22.60 5.15 -11.27
N ALA A 63 21.76 5.79 -10.45
CA ALA A 63 22.01 5.93 -9.02
C ALA A 63 22.10 4.56 -8.33
N LEU A 64 21.25 3.61 -8.72
CA LEU A 64 21.30 2.24 -8.22
C LEU A 64 22.59 1.52 -8.63
N VAL A 65 22.93 1.55 -9.92
CA VAL A 65 24.14 0.90 -10.45
C VAL A 65 25.39 1.53 -9.82
N ALA A 66 25.44 2.85 -9.70
CA ALA A 66 26.53 3.56 -9.05
C ALA A 66 26.65 3.16 -7.56
N GLY A 67 25.54 3.08 -6.84
CA GLY A 67 25.50 2.62 -5.44
C GLY A 67 25.99 1.18 -5.28
N LEU A 68 25.58 0.28 -6.17
CA LEU A 68 26.01 -1.12 -6.18
C LEU A 68 27.52 -1.24 -6.47
N VAL A 69 28.00 -0.56 -7.51
CA VAL A 69 29.42 -0.58 -7.90
C VAL A 69 30.29 0.05 -6.81
N ALA A 70 29.86 1.18 -6.23
CA ALA A 70 30.56 1.82 -5.13
C ALA A 70 30.64 0.88 -3.90
N GLY A 71 29.54 0.22 -3.53
CA GLY A 71 29.53 -0.73 -2.42
C GLY A 71 30.46 -1.93 -2.64
N LEU A 72 30.47 -2.49 -3.86
CA LEU A 72 31.34 -3.62 -4.23
C LEU A 72 32.82 -3.24 -4.31
N LEU A 73 33.15 -2.01 -4.70
CA LEU A 73 34.54 -1.54 -4.78
C LEU A 73 35.11 -1.17 -3.42
N VAL A 74 34.31 -0.47 -2.59
CA VAL A 74 34.75 0.02 -1.27
C VAL A 74 34.94 -1.15 -0.29
N ARG A 75 34.20 -2.26 -0.45
CA ARG A 75 34.23 -3.44 0.45
C ARG A 75 34.39 -3.02 1.92
N PRO A 76 33.48 -2.19 2.46
CA PRO A 76 33.63 -1.70 3.82
C PRO A 76 33.67 -2.90 4.76
N THR A 77 34.79 -3.07 5.47
CA THR A 77 34.91 -4.09 6.50
C THR A 77 33.99 -3.70 7.64
N ALA A 78 32.90 -4.44 7.75
CA ALA A 78 31.91 -4.20 8.79
C ALA A 78 32.54 -4.45 10.17
N PRO A 79 32.44 -3.49 11.10
CA PRO A 79 32.67 -3.77 12.51
C PRO A 79 31.78 -4.95 12.96
N GLY A 80 32.26 -5.81 13.85
CA GLY A 80 31.54 -7.03 14.23
C GLY A 80 30.10 -6.80 14.72
N TRP A 81 29.81 -5.64 15.33
CA TRP A 81 28.46 -5.27 15.77
C TRP A 81 27.49 -4.95 14.63
N LEU A 82 27.98 -4.59 13.44
CA LEU A 82 27.16 -4.34 12.23
C LEU A 82 26.86 -5.61 11.44
N ALA A 83 27.56 -6.71 11.74
CA ALA A 83 27.49 -7.95 10.98
C ALA A 83 26.06 -8.53 10.81
N PRO A 84 25.18 -8.56 11.83
CA PRO A 84 23.82 -9.10 11.64
C PRO A 84 22.88 -8.15 10.88
N TYR A 85 23.15 -6.85 10.92
CA TYR A 85 22.27 -5.83 10.31
C TYR A 85 22.52 -5.63 8.82
N LEU A 86 23.77 -5.80 8.38
CA LEU A 86 24.18 -5.54 6.99
C LEU A 86 23.45 -6.43 5.97
N PRO A 87 23.47 -7.78 6.10
CA PRO A 87 22.76 -8.63 5.16
C PRO A 87 21.26 -8.31 5.09
N VAL A 88 20.65 -7.99 6.24
CA VAL A 88 19.23 -7.65 6.35
C VAL A 88 18.93 -6.34 5.64
N ALA A 89 19.75 -5.31 5.85
CA ALA A 89 19.61 -4.02 5.17
C ALA A 89 19.75 -4.17 3.64
N VAL A 90 20.71 -4.99 3.18
CA VAL A 90 20.90 -5.26 1.75
C VAL A 90 19.69 -5.98 1.16
N VAL A 91 19.20 -7.04 1.82
CA VAL A 91 18.03 -7.79 1.32
C VAL A 91 16.77 -6.93 1.32
N ALA A 92 16.55 -6.10 2.36
CA ALA A 92 15.42 -5.17 2.41
C ALA A 92 15.50 -4.12 1.30
N ALA A 93 16.70 -3.61 1.01
CA ALA A 93 16.93 -2.69 -0.11
C ALA A 93 16.62 -3.37 -1.46
N LEU A 94 17.07 -4.62 -1.66
CA LEU A 94 16.77 -5.40 -2.87
C LEU A 94 15.26 -5.69 -3.03
N ASP A 95 14.54 -5.94 -1.95
CA ASP A 95 13.09 -6.09 -1.98
C ASP A 95 12.38 -4.81 -2.42
N ALA A 96 12.75 -3.67 -1.84
CA ALA A 96 12.21 -2.37 -2.23
C ALA A 96 12.50 -2.06 -3.71
N LEU A 97 13.69 -2.40 -4.21
CA LEU A 97 14.04 -2.26 -5.62
C LEU A 97 13.20 -3.14 -6.54
N ALA A 98 12.95 -4.40 -6.16
CA ALA A 98 12.06 -5.28 -6.91
C ALA A 98 10.62 -4.72 -6.96
N GLY A 99 10.13 -4.17 -5.85
CA GLY A 99 8.83 -3.48 -5.78
C GLY A 99 8.78 -2.20 -6.64
N GLY A 100 9.85 -1.40 -6.63
CA GLY A 100 9.96 -0.20 -7.45
C GLY A 100 9.98 -0.51 -8.95
N LEU A 101 10.76 -1.52 -9.36
CA LEU A 101 10.83 -1.95 -10.76
C LEU A 101 9.47 -2.48 -11.24
N ARG A 102 8.75 -3.20 -10.38
CA ARG A 102 7.37 -3.63 -10.66
C ARG A 102 6.45 -2.43 -10.90
N ALA A 103 6.42 -1.47 -9.99
CA ALA A 103 5.58 -0.28 -10.11
C ALA A 103 5.94 0.57 -11.36
N ALA A 104 7.21 0.59 -11.75
CA ALA A 104 7.66 1.23 -12.99
C ALA A 104 7.10 0.54 -14.25
N LEU A 105 7.11 -0.79 -14.29
CA LEU A 105 6.52 -1.55 -15.41
C LEU A 105 4.99 -1.43 -15.45
N GLU A 106 4.34 -1.35 -14.29
CA GLU A 106 2.89 -1.13 -14.16
C GLU A 106 2.49 0.35 -14.44
N ARG A 107 3.45 1.25 -14.74
CA ARG A 107 3.24 2.71 -14.95
C ARG A 107 2.56 3.43 -13.79
N VAL A 108 2.75 2.94 -12.56
CA VAL A 108 2.20 3.52 -11.32
C VAL A 108 3.32 3.95 -10.35
N PHE A 109 4.52 4.17 -10.87
CA PHE A 109 5.69 4.54 -10.06
C PHE A 109 5.64 6.01 -9.63
N ASP A 110 5.86 6.25 -8.34
CA ASP A 110 6.00 7.56 -7.71
C ASP A 110 7.29 7.59 -6.87
N ASP A 111 8.15 8.56 -7.14
CA ASP A 111 9.48 8.68 -6.54
C ASP A 111 9.43 8.84 -5.01
N LEU A 112 8.51 9.66 -4.51
CA LEU A 112 8.39 9.94 -3.07
C LEU A 112 7.90 8.69 -2.35
N VAL A 113 6.88 8.03 -2.90
CA VAL A 113 6.33 6.79 -2.33
C VAL A 113 7.39 5.69 -2.34
N PHE A 114 8.20 5.58 -3.40
CA PHE A 114 9.31 4.64 -3.46
C PHE A 114 10.35 4.93 -2.37
N VAL A 115 10.84 6.17 -2.25
CA VAL A 115 11.88 6.52 -1.25
C VAL A 115 11.38 6.30 0.17
N VAL A 116 10.14 6.72 0.47
CA VAL A 116 9.53 6.50 1.79
C VAL A 116 9.38 5.02 2.08
N SER A 117 8.90 4.22 1.12
CA SER A 117 8.76 2.76 1.27
C SER A 117 10.11 2.06 1.43
N PHE A 118 11.11 2.46 0.67
CA PHE A 118 12.48 1.94 0.76
C PHE A 118 13.07 2.17 2.16
N LEU A 119 13.06 3.42 2.62
CA LEU A 119 13.64 3.79 3.92
C LEU A 119 12.85 3.16 5.08
N THR A 120 11.53 3.13 4.99
CA THR A 120 10.69 2.56 6.05
C THR A 120 10.86 1.04 6.12
N ASN A 121 10.85 0.31 5.00
CA ASN A 121 11.06 -1.14 5.01
C ASN A 121 12.45 -1.53 5.50
N ALA A 122 13.50 -0.87 5.01
CA ALA A 122 14.87 -1.13 5.44
C ALA A 122 15.07 -0.78 6.93
N GLY A 123 14.56 0.37 7.36
CA GLY A 123 14.62 0.80 8.76
C GLY A 123 13.88 -0.16 9.69
N VAL A 124 12.67 -0.58 9.33
CA VAL A 124 11.88 -1.56 10.10
C VAL A 124 12.61 -2.91 10.16
N ALA A 125 13.20 -3.38 9.05
CA ALA A 125 13.96 -4.62 9.03
C ALA A 125 15.14 -4.61 10.02
N VAL A 126 15.94 -3.55 9.98
CA VAL A 126 17.08 -3.36 10.88
C VAL A 126 16.60 -3.23 12.33
N ALA A 127 15.53 -2.48 12.57
CA ALA A 127 14.94 -2.32 13.89
C ALA A 127 14.43 -3.65 14.47
N LEU A 128 13.77 -4.48 13.67
CA LEU A 128 13.31 -5.81 14.09
C LEU A 128 14.47 -6.71 14.52
N VAL A 129 15.56 -6.71 13.74
CA VAL A 129 16.77 -7.45 14.11
C VAL A 129 17.40 -6.89 15.37
N ALA A 130 17.42 -5.57 15.53
CA ALA A 130 17.99 -4.92 16.72
C ALA A 130 17.19 -5.26 17.99
N VAL A 131 15.87 -5.32 17.89
CA VAL A 131 15.00 -5.81 18.97
C VAL A 131 15.27 -7.30 19.23
N GLY A 132 15.44 -8.10 18.17
CA GLY A 132 15.79 -9.52 18.30
C GLY A 132 17.09 -9.77 19.06
N GLU A 133 18.12 -8.98 18.78
CA GLU A 133 19.40 -9.04 19.48
C GLU A 133 19.22 -8.76 20.98
N GLN A 134 18.40 -7.77 21.35
CA GLN A 134 18.09 -7.48 22.76
C GLN A 134 17.31 -8.61 23.45
N LEU A 135 16.51 -9.35 22.69
CA LEU A 135 15.73 -10.49 23.18
C LEU A 135 16.52 -11.82 23.13
N GLY A 136 17.78 -11.81 22.67
CA GLY A 136 18.60 -13.03 22.52
C GLY A 136 18.20 -13.93 21.35
N VAL A 137 17.36 -13.44 20.42
CA VAL A 137 16.84 -14.19 19.25
C VAL A 137 17.19 -13.52 17.91
N GLY A 138 18.16 -12.61 17.90
CA GLY A 138 18.48 -11.80 16.72
C GLY A 138 18.94 -12.62 15.51
N GLY A 139 19.64 -13.74 15.70
CA GLY A 139 19.96 -14.67 14.60
C GLY A 139 18.72 -15.32 13.96
N ALA A 140 17.74 -15.72 14.78
CA ALA A 140 16.47 -16.28 14.28
C ALA A 140 15.64 -15.21 13.56
N LEU A 141 15.57 -13.99 14.11
CA LEU A 141 14.88 -12.87 13.46
C LEU A 141 15.58 -12.44 12.16
N THR A 142 16.91 -12.38 12.13
CA THR A 142 17.69 -12.11 10.90
C THR A 142 17.30 -13.10 9.81
N THR A 143 17.28 -14.39 10.14
CA THR A 143 16.89 -15.45 9.20
C THR A 143 15.43 -15.31 8.75
N GLY A 144 14.50 -15.13 9.70
CA GLY A 144 13.08 -14.97 9.40
C GLY A 144 12.79 -13.76 8.52
N VAL A 145 13.42 -12.62 8.82
CA VAL A 145 13.32 -11.38 8.05
C VAL A 145 13.84 -11.59 6.62
N VAL A 146 15.01 -12.21 6.46
CA VAL A 146 15.58 -12.52 5.13
C VAL A 146 14.64 -13.44 4.33
N VAL A 147 14.02 -14.44 4.97
CA VAL A 147 13.05 -15.32 4.31
C VAL A 147 11.81 -14.55 3.85
N VAL A 148 11.23 -13.71 4.71
CA VAL A 148 10.05 -12.89 4.37
C VAL A 148 10.35 -11.97 3.19
N PHE A 149 11.49 -11.27 3.22
CA PHE A 149 11.91 -10.45 2.07
C PHE A 149 12.19 -11.30 0.83
N GLY A 150 12.80 -12.47 0.96
CA GLY A 150 13.03 -13.38 -0.15
C GLY A 150 11.74 -13.76 -0.86
N ILE A 151 10.69 -14.11 -0.11
CA ILE A 151 9.37 -14.43 -0.67
C ILE A 151 8.80 -13.23 -1.44
N ARG A 152 8.93 -12.01 -0.90
CA ARG A 152 8.46 -10.79 -1.56
C ARG A 152 9.24 -10.48 -2.85
N ILE A 153 10.55 -10.66 -2.83
CA ILE A 153 11.41 -10.54 -4.01
C ILE A 153 10.97 -11.51 -5.10
N PHE A 154 10.76 -12.79 -4.79
CA PHE A 154 10.31 -13.77 -5.77
C PHE A 154 8.90 -13.49 -6.30
N THR A 155 8.02 -12.97 -5.44
CA THR A 155 6.67 -12.54 -5.83
C THR A 155 6.75 -11.39 -6.85
N ASN A 156 7.58 -10.38 -6.56
CA ASN A 156 7.80 -9.27 -7.48
C ASN A 156 8.45 -9.75 -8.79
N ALA A 157 9.48 -10.60 -8.71
CA ALA A 157 10.13 -11.17 -9.89
C ALA A 157 9.16 -11.96 -10.79
N THR A 158 8.19 -12.66 -10.21
CA THR A 158 7.14 -13.37 -10.96
C THR A 158 6.22 -12.39 -11.68
N ALA A 159 5.83 -11.28 -11.04
CA ALA A 159 5.06 -10.23 -11.69
C ALA A 159 5.84 -9.57 -12.84
N LEU A 160 7.13 -9.29 -12.63
CA LEU A 160 8.05 -8.78 -13.66
C LEU A 160 8.12 -9.73 -14.86
N ARG A 161 8.27 -11.05 -14.62
CA ARG A 161 8.32 -12.06 -15.69
C ARG A 161 7.09 -11.99 -16.58
N ARG A 162 5.90 -11.89 -15.97
CA ARG A 162 4.63 -11.81 -16.71
C ARG A 162 4.54 -10.55 -17.57
N HIS A 163 5.05 -9.42 -17.08
CA HIS A 163 5.06 -8.17 -17.85
C HIS A 163 6.10 -8.14 -18.96
N LEU A 164 7.26 -8.76 -18.77
CA LEU A 164 8.35 -8.78 -19.76
C LEU A 164 8.16 -9.85 -20.83
N PHE A 165 7.66 -11.03 -20.46
CA PHE A 165 7.59 -12.19 -21.35
C PHE A 165 6.15 -12.61 -21.70
N GLY A 166 5.13 -12.02 -21.09
CA GLY A 166 3.73 -12.33 -21.40
C GLY A 166 3.26 -13.73 -20.99
N VAL A 167 4.06 -14.48 -20.20
CA VAL A 167 3.79 -15.86 -19.74
C VAL A 167 3.65 -15.96 -18.22
#